data_AF-A0A4R8LZA5-F1
#
_entry.id   AF-A0A4R8LZA5-F1
#
_cell.length_a   1.000
_cell.length_b   1.000
_cell.length_c   1.000
_cell.angle_alpha   90.00
_cell.angle_beta   90.00
_cell.angle_gamma   90.00
#
_symmetry.space_group_name_H-M   'P 1'
#
loop_
_entity.id
_entity.type
_entity.pdbx_description
1 polymer ?
#
loop_
_entity_poly.entity_id
_entity_poly.type
_entity_poly.pdbx_seq_one_letter_code
_entity_poly.pdbx_strand_id
1 'polypeptide(L)'
;MESAAPFAPGEGLTVVYSWPKGIIAQPSEPAPILERWGRSPYRPVHLAMPVLLLAVMLLFWIRWGKDPAPRPVIPLFSPPAGVEAGFARYVRTMTTDDKSFAAMILGMAVRGILAIEETSLAGEAAKRAGTLPSGAGTALKLLSKLAGTSYRLKLNREKLAGARLTEDERRIADDLFGSTRTDIHLSSADRPVIQDAFRRLGLGFRERGRPLLKTNLGKWIGGVVLFELYALLMLIFMILSGEPRFEPILALLAGPFLLLPLALPLPSGKGSFIAKFFVRVFFPGIFLFVVAGAGFAGASSGLDVDLLSLPGPFLCVGVLLVFKHLLRVRTEEGARLNESIEGLRMFITAAEKHRLEMLSAPSETPQLFETLLPYAFALDAAETWANRFQSVLAAANYTPSWYRGDLNTFTTAAGVAAFTSGFSGAVSSGTRSSGSGGSGSSGGGGGGGGGRGW
;
A
#
# COMPACT_ATOMS: atom_id res chain seq x y z
N MET A 1 -19.12 75.29 -7.77
CA MET A 1 -20.27 74.75 -8.54
C MET A 1 -21.51 75.11 -7.75
N GLU A 2 -22.36 75.98 -8.30
CA GLU A 2 -23.70 76.22 -7.76
C GLU A 2 -24.70 75.62 -8.74
N SER A 3 -25.70 74.88 -8.25
CA SER A 3 -26.80 74.46 -9.11
C SER A 3 -27.77 75.64 -9.25
N ALA A 4 -28.17 75.94 -10.48
CA ALA A 4 -29.09 77.03 -10.75
C ALA A 4 -30.55 76.71 -10.35
N ALA A 5 -30.82 75.51 -9.84
CA ALA A 5 -32.13 75.06 -9.37
C ALA A 5 -32.01 74.03 -8.22
N PRO A 6 -32.97 73.98 -7.28
CA PRO A 6 -33.03 72.98 -6.23
C PRO A 6 -33.39 71.59 -6.80
N PHE A 7 -32.77 70.56 -6.25
CA PHE A 7 -33.02 69.16 -6.64
C PHE A 7 -34.34 68.63 -6.08
N ALA A 8 -35.07 67.85 -6.87
CA ALA A 8 -36.29 67.17 -6.43
C ALA A 8 -35.98 65.89 -5.61
N PRO A 9 -36.91 65.39 -4.77
CA PRO A 9 -36.74 64.14 -4.06
C PRO A 9 -36.50 62.96 -5.03
N GLY A 10 -35.32 62.33 -4.95
CA GLY A 10 -34.90 61.23 -5.84
C GLY A 10 -33.81 61.59 -6.85
N GLU A 11 -33.44 62.87 -6.98
CA GLU A 11 -32.31 63.31 -7.80
C GLU A 11 -31.00 63.25 -7.01
N GLY A 12 -29.96 62.66 -7.60
CA GLY A 12 -28.63 62.53 -6.99
C GLY A 12 -27.62 63.51 -7.60
N LEU A 13 -26.83 64.17 -6.75
CA LEU A 13 -25.68 64.97 -7.17
C LEU A 13 -24.41 64.12 -7.03
N THR A 14 -23.75 63.82 -8.15
CA THR A 14 -22.43 63.17 -8.15
C THR A 14 -21.35 64.22 -8.36
N VAL A 15 -20.50 64.43 -7.35
CA VAL A 15 -19.33 65.30 -7.46
C VAL A 15 -18.10 64.44 -7.68
N VAL A 16 -17.42 64.63 -8.81
CA VAL A 16 -16.15 63.96 -9.10
C VAL A 16 -15.02 64.93 -8.79
N TYR A 17 -14.21 64.60 -7.79
CA TYR A 17 -12.94 65.28 -7.52
C TYR A 17 -11.80 64.47 -8.13
N SER A 18 -10.97 65.12 -8.94
CA SER A 18 -9.70 64.57 -9.41
C SER A 18 -8.55 65.40 -8.83
N TRP A 19 -7.48 64.72 -8.47
CA TRP A 19 -6.25 65.35 -7.99
C TRP A 19 -5.18 65.27 -9.09
N PRO A 20 -4.36 66.32 -9.29
CA PRO A 20 -3.13 66.22 -10.04
C PRO A 20 -2.25 65.06 -9.56
N LYS A 21 -1.62 64.36 -10.49
CA LYS A 21 -0.71 63.25 -10.19
C LYS A 21 0.43 63.76 -9.30
N GLY A 22 0.66 63.12 -8.15
CA GLY A 22 1.73 63.48 -7.20
C GLY A 22 1.27 64.13 -5.89
N ILE A 23 -0.02 64.48 -5.71
CA ILE A 23 -0.53 65.01 -4.44
C ILE A 23 -0.76 63.90 -3.40
N ILE A 24 -1.20 62.71 -3.85
CA ILE A 24 -1.34 61.52 -3.01
C ILE A 24 -0.10 60.66 -3.23
N ALA A 25 0.66 60.41 -2.17
CA ALA A 25 1.74 59.44 -2.20
C ALA A 25 1.19 58.09 -2.68
N GLN A 26 1.71 57.57 -3.79
CA GLN A 26 1.35 56.23 -4.23
C GLN A 26 1.77 55.24 -3.13
N PRO A 27 0.95 54.21 -2.81
CA PRO A 27 1.42 53.11 -1.99
C PRO A 27 2.73 52.62 -2.58
N SER A 28 3.77 52.51 -1.76
CA SER A 28 5.07 51.98 -2.20
C SER A 28 4.84 50.66 -2.94
N GLU A 29 5.54 50.45 -4.05
CA GLU A 29 5.52 49.20 -4.80
C GLU A 29 5.57 47.98 -3.86
N PRO A 30 4.92 46.85 -4.19
CA PRO A 30 4.90 45.69 -3.30
C PRO A 30 6.32 45.36 -2.87
N ALA A 31 6.54 45.41 -1.55
CA ALA A 31 7.84 45.24 -0.91
C ALA A 31 8.68 44.13 -1.56
N PRO A 32 10.00 44.35 -1.77
CA PRO A 32 10.88 43.34 -2.35
C PRO A 32 10.68 42.00 -1.66
N ILE A 33 10.74 40.89 -2.40
CA ILE A 33 10.39 39.56 -1.90
C ILE A 33 11.02 39.29 -0.52
N LEU A 34 12.29 39.65 -0.31
CA LEU A 34 13.02 39.49 0.95
C LEU A 34 12.38 40.23 2.15
N GLU A 35 11.80 41.42 1.98
CA GLU A 35 11.04 42.11 3.03
C GLU A 35 9.74 41.37 3.38
N ARG A 36 9.12 40.69 2.41
CA ARG A 36 7.95 39.84 2.66
C ARG A 36 8.29 38.63 3.54
N TRP A 37 9.52 38.09 3.45
CA TRP A 37 9.97 36.98 4.29
C TRP A 37 10.33 37.41 5.73
N GLY A 38 10.87 38.62 5.92
CA GLY A 38 11.34 39.12 7.23
C GLY A 38 10.28 39.69 8.18
N ARG A 39 9.02 39.86 7.75
CA ARG A 39 7.97 40.50 8.56
C ARG A 39 7.47 39.70 9.77
N SER A 40 7.74 38.39 9.84
CA SER A 40 7.27 37.54 10.93
C SER A 40 8.41 36.66 11.43
N PRO A 41 8.76 36.72 12.73
CA PRO A 41 9.79 35.86 13.30
C PRO A 41 9.42 34.36 13.27
N TYR A 42 8.14 34.03 13.07
CA TYR A 42 7.64 32.65 13.00
C TYR A 42 7.93 31.97 11.65
N ARG A 43 7.84 32.73 10.54
CA ARG A 43 8.06 32.23 9.16
C ARG A 43 9.34 31.41 8.97
N PRO A 44 10.53 31.94 9.28
CA PRO A 44 11.76 31.22 9.03
C PRO A 44 11.81 29.91 9.82
N VAL A 45 11.29 29.89 11.06
CA VAL A 45 11.35 28.70 11.90
C VAL A 45 10.35 27.63 11.45
N HIS A 46 9.10 28.02 11.14
CA HIS A 46 8.08 27.09 10.63
C HIS A 46 8.46 26.47 9.28
N LEU A 47 9.20 27.19 8.43
CA LEU A 47 9.67 26.69 7.12
C LEU A 47 11.01 25.94 7.21
N ALA A 48 11.89 26.30 8.14
CA ALA A 48 13.13 25.58 8.38
C ALA A 48 12.90 24.25 9.12
N MET A 49 11.89 24.18 9.99
CA MET A 49 11.67 23.00 10.84
C MET A 49 11.45 21.70 10.05
N PRO A 50 10.64 21.64 8.98
CA PRO A 50 10.51 20.44 8.15
C PRO A 50 11.85 20.00 7.54
N VAL A 51 12.71 20.94 7.14
CA VAL A 51 14.03 20.67 6.57
C VAL A 51 14.97 20.11 7.63
N LEU A 52 14.98 20.71 8.83
CA LEU A 52 15.75 20.22 9.97
C LEU A 52 15.29 18.82 10.39
N LEU A 53 13.97 18.63 10.53
CA LEU A 53 13.39 17.34 10.89
C LEU A 53 13.71 16.28 9.83
N LEU A 54 13.59 16.62 8.55
CA LEU A 54 13.99 15.75 7.45
C LEU A 54 15.48 15.38 7.54
N ALA A 55 16.37 16.34 7.77
CA ALA A 55 17.80 16.09 7.93
C ALA A 55 18.09 15.15 9.12
N VAL A 56 17.49 15.39 10.28
CA VAL A 56 17.64 14.54 11.47
C VAL A 56 17.10 13.14 11.22
N MET A 57 15.92 13.03 10.62
CA MET A 57 15.33 11.72 10.28
C MET A 57 16.14 10.98 9.22
N LEU A 58 16.72 11.70 8.25
CA LEU A 58 17.62 11.13 7.25
C LEU A 58 18.89 10.59 7.91
N LEU A 59 19.48 11.32 8.86
CA LEU A 59 20.61 10.82 9.66
C LEU A 59 20.24 9.55 10.43
N PHE A 60 19.05 9.53 11.05
CA PHE A 60 18.56 8.34 11.74
C PHE A 60 18.37 7.15 10.79
N TRP A 61 17.84 7.41 9.60
CA TRP A 61 17.65 6.38 8.59
C TRP A 61 18.97 5.87 8.02
N ILE A 62 19.94 6.74 7.72
CA ILE A 62 21.27 6.33 7.26
C ILE A 62 21.95 5.42 8.30
N ARG A 63 21.76 5.70 9.59
CA ARG A 63 22.44 5.01 10.69
C ARG A 63 21.73 3.74 11.18
N TRP A 64 20.40 3.67 11.09
CA TRP A 64 19.58 2.58 11.65
C TRP A 64 18.48 2.04 10.72
N GLY A 65 18.19 2.73 9.62
CA GLY A 65 17.12 2.38 8.67
C GLY A 65 17.57 1.56 7.45
N LYS A 66 18.85 1.15 7.40
CA LYS A 66 19.37 0.23 6.39
C LYS A 66 19.37 -1.20 6.92
N ASP A 67 18.98 -2.14 6.07
CA ASP A 67 19.11 -3.57 6.36
C ASP A 67 20.59 -3.95 6.57
N PRO A 68 20.86 -5.05 7.30
CA PRO A 68 22.21 -5.59 7.46
C PRO A 68 22.94 -5.76 6.12
N ALA A 69 24.28 -5.67 6.14
CA ALA A 69 25.09 -5.78 4.93
C ALA A 69 24.77 -7.09 4.16
N PRO A 70 24.41 -7.00 2.87
CA PRO A 70 24.03 -8.15 2.09
C PRO A 70 25.24 -9.07 1.89
N ARG A 71 25.04 -10.38 2.09
CA ARG A 71 25.99 -11.39 1.62
C ARG A 71 25.77 -11.66 0.13
N PRO A 72 26.77 -12.21 -0.57
CA PRO A 72 26.58 -12.70 -1.94
C PRO A 72 25.41 -13.69 -1.98
N VAL A 73 24.35 -13.31 -2.70
CA VAL A 73 23.17 -14.16 -2.89
C VAL A 73 23.50 -15.16 -3.99
N ILE A 74 23.50 -16.45 -3.63
CA ILE A 74 23.67 -17.55 -4.58
C ILE A 74 22.29 -18.06 -5.05
N PRO A 75 22.16 -18.55 -6.28
CA PRO A 75 20.94 -19.23 -6.73
C PRO A 75 20.61 -20.41 -5.81
N LEU A 76 19.37 -20.49 -5.34
CA LEU A 76 18.86 -21.64 -4.58
C LEU A 76 17.76 -22.33 -5.38
N PHE A 77 17.86 -23.66 -5.50
CA PHE A 77 16.93 -24.46 -6.30
C PHE A 77 15.69 -24.93 -5.54
N SER A 78 15.71 -24.78 -4.22
CA SER A 78 14.63 -25.18 -3.32
C SER A 78 14.24 -24.05 -2.39
N PRO A 79 12.96 -23.97 -2.00
CA PRO A 79 12.52 -22.97 -1.03
C PRO A 79 13.16 -23.22 0.35
N PRO A 80 13.36 -22.15 1.15
CA PRO A 80 13.88 -22.30 2.51
C PRO A 80 12.99 -23.23 3.34
N ALA A 81 13.62 -24.08 4.16
CA ALA A 81 12.92 -25.06 4.96
C ALA A 81 11.89 -24.41 5.89
N GLY A 82 10.66 -24.95 5.88
CA GLY A 82 9.56 -24.46 6.72
C GLY A 82 8.99 -23.10 6.32
N VAL A 83 9.39 -22.53 5.17
CA VAL A 83 8.90 -21.22 4.70
C VAL A 83 7.99 -21.43 3.51
N GLU A 84 6.72 -21.16 3.71
CA GLU A 84 5.68 -21.23 2.69
C GLU A 84 5.75 -20.02 1.75
N ALA A 85 5.23 -20.15 0.54
CA ALA A 85 5.28 -19.10 -0.47
C ALA A 85 4.67 -17.76 0.02
N GLY A 86 3.54 -17.81 0.75
CA GLY A 86 2.93 -16.63 1.34
C GLY A 86 3.82 -15.95 2.38
N PHE A 87 4.46 -16.73 3.24
CA PHE A 87 5.38 -16.21 4.27
C PHE A 87 6.69 -15.70 3.66
N ALA A 88 7.20 -16.35 2.60
CA ALA A 88 8.35 -15.86 1.84
C ALA A 88 8.09 -14.45 1.29
N ARG A 89 6.89 -14.20 0.75
CA ARG A 89 6.50 -12.85 0.33
C ARG A 89 6.48 -11.88 1.51
N TYR A 90 5.89 -12.27 2.64
CA TYR A 90 5.86 -11.44 3.84
C TYR A 90 7.27 -11.06 4.32
N VAL A 91 8.22 -11.99 4.30
CA VAL A 91 9.62 -11.70 4.66
C VAL A 91 10.25 -10.71 3.66
N ARG A 92 9.93 -10.82 2.36
CA ARG A 92 10.44 -9.94 1.29
C ARG A 92 9.80 -8.55 1.28
N THR A 93 8.50 -8.43 1.57
CA THR A 93 7.77 -7.14 1.51
C THR A 93 7.60 -6.50 2.89
N MET A 94 7.88 -7.24 3.97
CA MET A 94 7.54 -6.89 5.36
C MET A 94 6.05 -6.63 5.58
N THR A 95 5.17 -7.02 4.66
CA THR A 95 3.73 -6.74 4.71
C THR A 95 2.93 -7.96 4.29
N THR A 96 1.74 -8.11 4.87
CA THR A 96 0.76 -9.09 4.41
C THR A 96 -0.13 -8.40 3.40
N ASP A 97 -0.11 -8.89 2.16
CA ASP A 97 -0.93 -8.39 1.05
C ASP A 97 -1.76 -9.51 0.41
N ASP A 98 -2.67 -9.16 -0.48
CA ASP A 98 -3.58 -10.10 -1.15
C ASP A 98 -2.79 -11.24 -1.85
N LYS A 99 -1.62 -10.92 -2.41
CA LYS A 99 -0.71 -11.89 -3.05
C LYS A 99 -0.09 -12.87 -2.06
N SER A 100 0.26 -12.44 -0.84
CA SER A 100 0.78 -13.35 0.19
C SER A 100 -0.25 -14.41 0.59
N PHE A 101 -1.53 -14.01 0.70
CA PHE A 101 -2.62 -14.93 0.99
C PHE A 101 -2.92 -15.86 -0.19
N ALA A 102 -3.00 -15.31 -1.41
CA ALA A 102 -3.15 -16.08 -2.63
C ALA A 102 -2.02 -17.11 -2.82
N ALA A 103 -0.77 -16.74 -2.56
CA ALA A 103 0.38 -17.64 -2.65
C ALA A 103 0.30 -18.80 -1.66
N MET A 104 -0.25 -18.56 -0.47
CA MET A 104 -0.47 -19.60 0.53
C MET A 104 -1.54 -20.59 0.08
N ILE A 105 -2.66 -20.09 -0.46
CA ILE A 105 -3.71 -20.94 -1.06
C ILE A 105 -3.14 -21.74 -2.24
N LEU A 106 -2.37 -21.10 -3.12
CA LEU A 106 -1.75 -21.75 -4.28
C LEU A 106 -0.76 -22.85 -3.85
N GLY A 107 0.01 -22.64 -2.78
CA GLY A 107 0.91 -23.66 -2.22
C GLY A 107 0.18 -24.88 -1.64
N MET A 108 -0.99 -24.68 -1.04
CA MET A 108 -1.87 -25.78 -0.64
C MET A 108 -2.51 -26.47 -1.85
N ALA A 109 -2.89 -25.71 -2.88
CA ALA A 109 -3.49 -26.23 -4.09
C ALA A 109 -2.53 -27.15 -4.85
N VAL A 110 -1.31 -26.70 -5.11
CA VAL A 110 -0.26 -27.49 -5.77
C VAL A 110 -0.01 -28.83 -5.07
N ARG A 111 -0.08 -28.88 -3.73
CA ARG A 111 0.05 -30.13 -2.96
C ARG A 111 -1.21 -31.01 -2.99
N GLY A 112 -2.24 -30.58 -3.72
CA GLY A 112 -3.52 -31.27 -3.91
C GLY A 112 -4.47 -31.17 -2.72
N ILE A 113 -4.17 -30.36 -1.71
CA ILE A 113 -5.06 -30.13 -0.55
C ILE A 113 -6.28 -29.32 -1.00
N LEU A 114 -6.07 -28.39 -1.94
CA LEU A 114 -7.12 -27.58 -2.55
C LEU A 114 -7.15 -27.82 -4.07
N ALA A 115 -8.33 -27.67 -4.67
CA ALA A 115 -8.50 -27.50 -6.10
C ALA A 115 -9.05 -26.10 -6.39
N ILE A 116 -8.47 -25.41 -7.36
CA ILE A 116 -8.89 -24.09 -7.82
C ILE A 116 -9.69 -24.29 -9.10
N GLU A 117 -10.99 -24.05 -9.03
CA GLU A 117 -11.88 -24.08 -10.19
C GLU A 117 -12.10 -22.65 -10.70
N GLU A 118 -11.66 -22.40 -11.93
CA GLU A 118 -11.94 -21.16 -12.64
C GLU A 118 -13.26 -21.30 -13.41
N THR A 119 -14.19 -20.41 -13.09
CA THR A 119 -15.43 -20.26 -13.83
C THR A 119 -15.39 -18.92 -14.55
N SER A 120 -15.24 -18.98 -15.87
CA SER A 120 -15.50 -17.82 -16.73
C SER A 120 -16.98 -17.79 -17.11
N LEU A 121 -17.59 -16.60 -17.15
CA LEU A 121 -18.93 -16.45 -17.70
C LEU A 121 -19.00 -16.97 -19.14
N ALA A 122 -17.91 -16.90 -19.90
CA ALA A 122 -17.78 -17.49 -21.23
C ALA A 122 -17.91 -19.03 -21.22
N GLY A 123 -17.33 -19.69 -20.22
CA GLY A 123 -17.37 -21.14 -20.06
C GLY A 123 -18.73 -21.65 -19.57
N GLU A 124 -19.38 -20.92 -18.66
CA GLU A 124 -20.77 -21.20 -18.27
C GLU A 124 -21.74 -20.94 -19.41
N ALA A 125 -21.56 -19.84 -20.13
CA ALA A 125 -22.27 -19.52 -21.35
C ALA A 125 -22.10 -20.59 -22.41
N ALA A 126 -20.87 -21.06 -22.67
CA ALA A 126 -20.57 -22.11 -23.64
C ALA A 126 -21.16 -23.47 -23.23
N LYS A 127 -21.12 -23.83 -21.93
CA LYS A 127 -21.84 -25.00 -21.40
C LYS A 127 -23.35 -24.89 -21.55
N ARG A 128 -23.91 -23.69 -21.47
CA ARG A 128 -25.32 -23.38 -21.78
C ARG A 128 -25.58 -23.09 -23.27
N ALA A 129 -24.54 -23.03 -24.11
CA ALA A 129 -24.64 -22.63 -25.52
C ALA A 129 -24.99 -23.79 -26.46
N GLY A 130 -25.16 -25.01 -25.93
CA GLY A 130 -25.92 -26.05 -26.65
C GLY A 130 -27.35 -25.61 -27.04
N THR A 131 -27.81 -24.45 -26.55
CA THR A 131 -29.15 -23.89 -26.77
C THR A 131 -29.21 -22.45 -27.32
N LEU A 132 -28.10 -21.82 -27.79
CA LEU A 132 -28.11 -20.38 -28.15
C LEU A 132 -27.59 -20.06 -29.58
N PRO A 133 -28.11 -19.00 -30.26
CA PRO A 133 -27.72 -18.62 -31.63
C PRO A 133 -26.31 -18.03 -31.74
N SER A 134 -25.69 -18.16 -32.92
CA SER A 134 -24.30 -17.78 -33.22
C SER A 134 -23.92 -16.32 -32.92
N GLY A 135 -24.87 -15.37 -33.03
CA GLY A 135 -24.65 -13.94 -32.72
C GLY A 135 -24.56 -13.63 -31.23
N ALA A 136 -25.22 -14.43 -30.38
CA ALA A 136 -25.15 -14.29 -28.92
C ALA A 136 -23.76 -14.68 -28.39
N GLY A 137 -23.07 -15.59 -29.07
CA GLY A 137 -21.73 -16.04 -28.69
C GLY A 137 -20.69 -14.92 -28.64
N THR A 138 -20.67 -14.02 -29.63
CA THR A 138 -19.69 -12.92 -29.69
C THR A 138 -19.96 -11.83 -28.66
N ALA A 139 -21.22 -11.43 -28.50
CA ALA A 139 -21.63 -10.46 -27.48
C ALA A 139 -21.38 -11.00 -26.05
N LEU A 140 -21.64 -12.29 -25.82
CA LEU A 140 -21.39 -12.95 -24.55
C LEU A 140 -19.88 -13.17 -24.30
N LYS A 141 -19.07 -13.34 -25.35
CA LYS A 141 -17.59 -13.37 -25.28
C LYS A 141 -17.01 -11.99 -24.96
N LEU A 142 -17.63 -10.89 -25.42
CA LEU A 142 -17.28 -9.53 -25.01
C LEU A 142 -17.75 -9.22 -23.59
N LEU A 143 -18.98 -9.59 -23.24
CA LEU A 143 -19.54 -9.42 -21.89
C LEU A 143 -18.81 -10.26 -20.85
N SER A 144 -18.25 -11.42 -21.20
CA SER A 144 -17.42 -12.24 -20.32
C SER A 144 -15.96 -11.76 -20.23
N LYS A 145 -15.48 -10.99 -21.21
CA LYS A 145 -14.24 -10.21 -21.04
C LYS A 145 -14.46 -9.03 -20.08
N LEU A 146 -15.69 -8.54 -19.96
CA LEU A 146 -16.09 -7.47 -19.04
C LEU A 146 -16.50 -8.00 -17.65
N ALA A 147 -17.14 -9.16 -17.59
CA ALA A 147 -17.54 -9.85 -16.38
C ALA A 147 -16.42 -10.80 -15.96
N GLY A 148 -15.59 -10.34 -15.02
CA GLY A 148 -14.34 -11.00 -14.62
C GLY A 148 -14.46 -12.49 -14.25
N THR A 149 -13.32 -13.15 -14.18
CA THR A 149 -13.22 -14.57 -13.83
C THR A 149 -13.55 -14.79 -12.36
N SER A 150 -14.38 -15.79 -12.07
CA SER A 150 -14.72 -16.22 -10.72
C SER A 150 -13.93 -17.47 -10.37
N TYR A 151 -13.46 -17.56 -9.13
CA TYR A 151 -12.68 -18.69 -8.67
C TYR A 151 -13.39 -19.36 -7.50
N ARG A 152 -13.46 -20.69 -7.53
CA ARG A 152 -13.96 -21.50 -6.43
C ARG A 152 -12.82 -22.38 -5.91
N LEU A 153 -12.64 -22.42 -4.60
CA LEU A 153 -11.71 -23.30 -3.92
C LEU A 153 -12.47 -24.52 -3.42
N LYS A 154 -12.01 -25.73 -3.74
CA LYS A 154 -12.55 -26.99 -3.19
C LYS A 154 -11.50 -27.67 -2.32
N LEU A 155 -11.88 -28.04 -1.10
CA LEU A 155 -11.02 -28.73 -0.14
C LEU A 155 -11.08 -30.25 -0.33
N ASN A 156 -9.92 -30.88 -0.36
CA ASN A 156 -9.80 -32.33 -0.26
C ASN A 156 -9.48 -32.73 1.20
N ARG A 157 -10.49 -33.19 1.94
CA ARG A 157 -10.37 -33.52 3.37
C ARG A 157 -9.45 -34.73 3.63
N GLU A 158 -9.45 -35.71 2.74
CA GLU A 158 -8.58 -36.89 2.87
C GLU A 158 -7.11 -36.49 2.73
N LYS A 159 -6.78 -35.72 1.70
CA LYS A 159 -5.42 -35.18 1.52
C LYS A 159 -5.04 -34.22 2.63
N LEU A 160 -5.96 -33.39 3.13
CA LEU A 160 -5.70 -32.51 4.27
C LEU A 160 -5.29 -33.30 5.53
N ALA A 161 -5.98 -34.40 5.83
CA ALA A 161 -5.70 -35.24 7.01
C ALA A 161 -4.34 -35.96 6.92
N GLY A 162 -3.93 -36.35 5.71
CA GLY A 162 -2.63 -37.00 5.47
C GLY A 162 -1.46 -36.05 5.24
N ALA A 163 -1.70 -34.76 5.03
CA ALA A 163 -0.66 -33.79 4.68
C ALA A 163 0.12 -33.28 5.90
N ARG A 164 1.43 -33.09 5.73
CA ARG A 164 2.25 -32.31 6.67
C ARG A 164 2.02 -30.82 6.41
N LEU A 165 1.03 -30.27 7.11
CA LEU A 165 0.70 -28.84 7.07
C LEU A 165 1.55 -28.08 8.07
N THR A 166 1.93 -26.87 7.69
CA THR A 166 2.45 -25.91 8.66
C THR A 166 1.31 -25.35 9.52
N GLU A 167 1.66 -24.67 10.61
CA GLU A 167 0.68 -24.04 11.50
C GLU A 167 -0.18 -23.01 10.76
N ASP A 168 0.44 -22.20 9.89
CA ASP A 168 -0.27 -21.17 9.10
C ASP A 168 -1.21 -21.79 8.06
N GLU A 169 -0.80 -22.89 7.42
CA GLU A 169 -1.63 -23.62 6.43
C GLU A 169 -2.83 -24.30 7.09
N ARG A 170 -2.63 -24.91 8.26
CA ARG A 170 -3.72 -25.49 9.05
C ARG A 170 -4.74 -24.43 9.46
N ARG A 171 -4.26 -23.29 9.97
CA ARG A 171 -5.12 -22.16 10.35
C ARG A 171 -5.94 -21.63 9.19
N ILE A 172 -5.34 -21.47 8.00
CA ILE A 172 -6.09 -21.01 6.82
C ILE A 172 -7.14 -22.04 6.41
N ALA A 173 -6.79 -23.33 6.41
CA ALA A 173 -7.75 -24.38 6.08
C ALA A 173 -8.95 -24.36 7.04
N ASP A 174 -8.69 -24.22 8.35
CA ASP A 174 -9.72 -24.14 9.38
C ASP A 174 -10.56 -22.85 9.29
N ASP A 175 -9.92 -21.68 9.11
CA ASP A 175 -10.60 -20.39 9.00
C ASP A 175 -11.50 -20.30 7.75
N LEU A 176 -11.03 -20.86 6.63
CA LEU A 176 -11.77 -20.89 5.37
C LEU A 176 -12.91 -21.92 5.41
N PHE A 177 -12.60 -23.18 5.68
CA PHE A 177 -13.53 -24.28 5.45
C PHE A 177 -14.22 -24.79 6.74
N GLY A 178 -13.59 -24.60 7.89
CA GLY A 178 -14.05 -25.18 9.16
C GLY A 178 -14.31 -26.69 9.07
N SER A 179 -15.21 -27.19 9.92
CA SER A 179 -15.54 -28.61 9.97
C SER A 179 -16.48 -29.09 8.85
N THR A 180 -17.31 -28.21 8.29
CA THR A 180 -18.41 -28.61 7.39
C THR A 180 -18.28 -28.14 5.94
N ARG A 181 -17.64 -27.00 5.64
CA ARG A 181 -17.60 -26.49 4.26
C ARG A 181 -16.61 -27.29 3.42
N THR A 182 -16.98 -27.56 2.19
CA THR A 182 -16.14 -28.26 1.21
C THR A 182 -15.63 -27.32 0.13
N ASP A 183 -16.33 -26.23 -0.12
CA ASP A 183 -15.98 -25.26 -1.14
C ASP A 183 -16.29 -23.82 -0.73
N ILE A 184 -15.54 -22.89 -1.30
CA ILE A 184 -15.64 -21.44 -1.06
C ILE A 184 -15.50 -20.72 -2.38
N HIS A 185 -16.37 -19.76 -2.61
CA HIS A 185 -16.26 -18.85 -3.73
C HIS A 185 -15.42 -17.63 -3.37
N LEU A 186 -14.37 -17.35 -4.15
CA LEU A 186 -13.60 -16.11 -4.08
C LEU A 186 -14.40 -14.95 -4.70
N SER A 187 -15.52 -14.63 -4.07
CA SER A 187 -16.50 -13.64 -4.50
C SER A 187 -17.01 -12.82 -3.31
N SER A 188 -17.91 -11.86 -3.57
CA SER A 188 -18.52 -11.03 -2.53
C SER A 188 -19.36 -11.84 -1.52
N ALA A 189 -19.86 -13.02 -1.88
CA ALA A 189 -20.73 -13.83 -1.01
C ALA A 189 -20.00 -14.37 0.23
N ASP A 190 -18.81 -14.95 0.05
CA ASP A 190 -18.01 -15.52 1.15
C ASP A 190 -17.00 -14.52 1.76
N ARG A 191 -17.11 -13.25 1.37
CA ARG A 191 -16.21 -12.15 1.79
C ARG A 191 -15.98 -12.12 3.32
N PRO A 192 -16.99 -12.23 4.21
CA PRO A 192 -16.75 -12.16 5.64
C PRO A 192 -15.79 -13.24 6.16
N VAL A 193 -15.86 -14.45 5.58
CA VAL A 193 -15.00 -15.59 5.93
C VAL A 193 -13.59 -15.33 5.41
N ILE A 194 -13.46 -14.94 4.13
CA ILE A 194 -12.16 -14.67 3.50
C ILE A 194 -11.43 -13.52 4.21
N GLN A 195 -12.14 -12.46 4.61
CA GLN A 195 -11.56 -11.34 5.36
C GLN A 195 -11.06 -11.73 6.75
N ASP A 196 -11.79 -12.61 7.45
CA ASP A 196 -11.36 -13.08 8.78
C ASP A 196 -10.11 -13.95 8.65
N ALA A 197 -10.10 -14.89 7.70
CA ALA A 197 -8.95 -15.73 7.39
C ALA A 197 -7.72 -14.90 6.99
N PHE A 198 -7.88 -13.92 6.10
CA PHE A 198 -6.80 -13.02 5.68
C PHE A 198 -6.21 -12.23 6.86
N ARG A 199 -7.08 -11.69 7.72
CA ARG A 199 -6.67 -10.93 8.91
C ARG A 199 -5.90 -11.81 9.89
N ARG A 200 -6.40 -13.01 10.17
CA ARG A 200 -5.77 -13.96 11.09
C ARG A 200 -4.42 -14.43 10.56
N LEU A 201 -4.32 -14.72 9.26
CA LEU A 201 -3.03 -15.00 8.62
C LEU A 201 -2.05 -13.83 8.81
N GLY A 202 -2.51 -12.59 8.57
CA GLY A 202 -1.68 -11.41 8.76
C GLY A 202 -1.20 -11.21 10.20
N LEU A 203 -2.01 -11.58 11.20
CA LEU A 203 -1.59 -11.60 12.61
C LEU A 203 -0.55 -12.71 12.86
N GLY A 204 -0.78 -13.93 12.36
CA GLY A 204 0.17 -15.05 12.46
C GLY A 204 1.53 -14.72 11.84
N PHE A 205 1.54 -14.13 10.65
CA PHE A 205 2.77 -13.67 9.99
C PHE A 205 3.49 -12.59 10.78
N ARG A 206 2.76 -11.64 11.40
CA ARG A 206 3.36 -10.61 12.25
C ARG A 206 3.97 -11.18 13.52
N GLU A 207 3.33 -12.15 14.14
CA GLU A 207 3.85 -12.85 15.32
C GLU A 207 5.10 -13.64 14.97
N ARG A 208 5.02 -14.48 13.93
CA ARG A 208 6.14 -15.29 13.43
C ARG A 208 7.29 -14.45 12.90
N GLY A 209 6.98 -13.30 12.29
CA GLY A 209 7.95 -12.36 11.73
C GLY A 209 8.56 -11.38 12.73
N ARG A 210 8.07 -11.33 13.97
CA ARG A 210 8.57 -10.43 15.02
C ARG A 210 10.10 -10.55 15.26
N PRO A 211 10.71 -11.75 15.36
CA PRO A 211 12.17 -11.86 15.48
C PRO A 211 12.93 -11.46 14.19
N LEU A 212 12.26 -11.46 13.04
CA LEU A 212 12.86 -11.17 11.73
C LEU A 212 12.92 -9.68 11.41
N LEU A 213 12.15 -8.84 12.12
CA LEU A 213 11.95 -7.43 11.79
C LEU A 213 12.15 -6.52 13.01
N LYS A 214 12.86 -5.40 12.80
CA LYS A 214 13.09 -4.35 13.80
C LYS A 214 12.45 -3.05 13.33
N THR A 215 11.56 -2.48 14.13
CA THR A 215 10.81 -1.25 13.78
C THR A 215 11.53 0.05 14.14
N ASN A 216 12.63 -0.02 14.91
CA ASN A 216 13.39 1.12 15.41
C ASN A 216 12.52 2.24 16.02
N LEU A 217 11.41 1.86 16.67
CA LEU A 217 10.38 2.80 17.13
C LEU A 217 10.93 3.93 18.01
N GLY A 218 11.91 3.65 18.87
CA GLY A 218 12.53 4.69 19.71
C GLY A 218 13.21 5.82 18.92
N LYS A 219 13.77 5.52 17.74
CA LYS A 219 14.38 6.54 16.85
C LYS A 219 13.32 7.41 16.20
N TRP A 220 12.22 6.78 15.77
CA TRP A 220 11.06 7.51 15.26
C TRP A 220 10.43 8.41 16.34
N ILE A 221 10.27 7.90 17.57
CA ILE A 221 9.79 8.69 18.72
C ILE A 221 10.69 9.91 18.97
N GLY A 222 12.02 9.78 18.81
CA GLY A 222 12.93 10.93 18.90
C GLY A 222 12.57 12.07 17.92
N GLY A 223 12.15 11.75 16.69
CA GLY A 223 11.66 12.73 15.73
C GLY A 223 10.32 13.36 16.14
N VAL A 224 9.41 12.56 16.72
CA VAL A 224 8.14 13.07 17.25
C VAL A 224 8.39 14.03 18.41
N VAL A 225 9.26 13.67 19.36
CA VAL A 225 9.64 14.53 20.48
C VAL A 225 10.25 15.84 19.99
N LEU A 226 11.13 15.79 18.99
CA LEU A 226 11.71 16.99 18.39
C LEU A 226 10.63 17.91 17.76
N PHE A 227 9.64 17.34 17.07
CA PHE A 227 8.51 18.09 16.52
C PHE A 227 7.64 18.73 17.61
N GLU A 228 7.31 17.99 18.67
CA GLU A 228 6.50 18.51 19.79
C GLU A 228 7.24 19.59 20.59
N LEU A 229 8.54 19.45 20.81
CA LEU A 229 9.37 20.47 21.48
C LEU A 229 9.41 21.77 20.67
N TYR A 230 9.54 21.67 19.35
CA TYR A 230 9.44 22.81 18.45
C TYR A 230 8.08 23.50 18.56
N ALA A 231 6.98 22.73 18.52
CA ALA A 231 5.63 23.26 18.62
C ALA A 231 5.40 23.99 19.96
N LEU A 232 5.84 23.38 21.06
CA LEU A 232 5.78 23.99 22.39
C LEU A 232 6.61 25.28 22.48
N LEU A 233 7.82 25.29 21.92
CA LEU A 233 8.68 26.47 21.92
C LEU A 233 8.07 27.62 21.13
N MET A 234 7.48 27.34 19.95
CA MET A 234 6.75 28.35 19.18
C MET A 234 5.53 28.88 19.93
N LEU A 235 4.82 28.02 20.66
CA LEU A 235 3.68 28.44 21.48
C LEU A 235 4.12 29.36 22.63
N ILE A 236 5.22 29.02 23.32
CA ILE A 236 5.79 29.87 24.36
C ILE A 236 6.22 31.21 23.78
N PHE A 237 6.92 31.20 22.64
CA PHE A 237 7.35 32.42 21.96
C PHE A 237 6.17 33.32 21.56
N MET A 238 5.05 32.72 21.11
CA MET A 238 3.79 33.42 20.87
C MET A 238 3.25 34.11 22.11
N ILE A 239 3.19 33.40 23.24
CA ILE A 239 2.71 33.96 24.51
C ILE A 239 3.61 35.11 24.99
N LEU A 240 4.93 34.95 24.89
CA LEU A 240 5.91 35.95 25.32
C LEU A 240 5.94 37.20 24.44
N SER A 241 5.74 37.03 23.13
CA SER A 241 5.76 38.16 22.18
C SER A 241 4.46 38.97 22.21
N GLY A 242 3.38 38.41 22.76
CA GLY A 242 2.06 39.04 22.76
C GLY A 242 1.40 39.15 21.38
N GLU A 243 1.98 38.51 20.35
CA GLU A 243 1.42 38.44 19.00
C GLU A 243 0.60 37.15 18.84
N PRO A 244 -0.73 37.21 18.80
CA PRO A 244 -1.56 36.02 18.63
C PRO A 244 -1.38 35.45 17.20
N ARG A 245 -0.86 34.23 17.11
CA ARG A 245 -0.57 33.51 15.85
C ARG A 245 -1.22 32.14 15.84
N PHE A 246 -1.69 31.68 14.68
CA PHE A 246 -2.35 30.38 14.58
C PHE A 246 -1.38 29.19 14.49
N GLU A 247 -0.26 29.36 13.81
CA GLU A 247 0.64 28.28 13.40
C GLU A 247 1.26 27.51 14.57
N PRO A 248 1.65 28.15 15.70
CA PRO A 248 2.14 27.43 16.86
C PRO A 248 1.08 26.51 17.51
N ILE A 249 -0.16 26.98 17.58
CA ILE A 249 -1.29 26.20 18.10
C ILE A 249 -1.57 25.01 17.16
N LEU A 250 -1.59 25.27 15.85
CA LEU A 250 -1.71 24.23 14.83
C LEU A 250 -0.62 23.18 14.97
N ALA A 251 0.64 23.59 15.14
CA ALA A 251 1.78 22.68 15.28
C ALA A 251 1.63 21.75 16.48
N LEU A 252 1.21 22.29 17.63
CA LEU A 252 1.03 21.51 18.85
C LEU A 252 -0.12 20.51 18.73
N LEU A 253 -1.20 20.89 18.05
CA LEU A 253 -2.35 20.01 17.84
C LEU A 253 -2.13 18.97 16.73
N ALA A 254 -1.26 19.25 15.76
CA ALA A 254 -1.00 18.35 14.64
C ALA A 254 -0.43 16.99 15.08
N GLY A 255 0.34 16.93 16.17
CA GLY A 255 0.84 15.66 16.70
C GLY A 255 -0.27 14.72 17.19
N PRO A 256 -1.05 15.09 18.23
CA PRO A 256 -2.13 14.24 18.75
C PRO A 256 -3.26 13.95 17.75
N PHE A 257 -3.57 14.89 16.85
CA PHE A 257 -4.75 14.78 15.98
C PHE A 257 -4.46 14.33 14.54
N LEU A 258 -3.24 14.52 14.01
CA LEU A 258 -2.84 13.99 12.72
C LEU A 258 -1.81 12.87 12.85
N LEU A 259 -0.71 13.11 13.55
CA LEU A 259 0.38 12.14 13.59
C LEU A 259 -0.05 10.86 14.34
N LEU A 260 -0.50 10.97 15.58
CA LEU A 260 -0.82 9.82 16.44
C LEU A 260 -1.88 8.89 15.81
N PRO A 261 -3.02 9.40 15.29
CA PRO A 261 -4.06 8.53 14.76
C PRO A 261 -3.65 7.84 13.46
N LEU A 262 -2.85 8.51 12.62
CA LEU A 262 -2.29 7.91 11.41
C LEU A 262 -1.16 6.92 11.71
N ALA A 263 -0.39 7.16 12.77
CA ALA A 263 0.73 6.32 13.16
C ALA A 263 0.29 5.06 13.92
N LEU A 264 -0.72 5.10 14.78
CA LEU A 264 -1.04 3.96 15.64
C LEU A 264 -1.59 2.75 14.84
N PRO A 265 -1.11 1.52 15.11
CA PRO A 265 -1.75 0.32 14.59
C PRO A 265 -3.11 0.16 15.27
N LEU A 266 -4.16 -0.03 14.48
CA LEU A 266 -5.51 -0.18 15.01
C LEU A 266 -5.88 -1.65 15.23
N PRO A 267 -6.64 -1.96 16.31
CA PRO A 267 -7.15 -3.31 16.53
C PRO A 267 -7.96 -3.80 15.34
N SER A 268 -7.71 -5.04 14.92
CA SER A 268 -8.44 -5.68 13.85
C SER A 268 -9.47 -6.66 14.43
N GLY A 269 -10.68 -6.19 14.70
CA GLY A 269 -11.77 -7.02 15.27
C GLY A 269 -13.15 -6.66 14.69
N LYS A 270 -14.13 -7.57 14.83
CA LYS A 270 -15.56 -7.22 14.64
C LYS A 270 -15.90 -6.14 15.68
N GLY A 271 -16.44 -5.00 15.24
CA GLY A 271 -16.65 -3.81 16.08
C GLY A 271 -15.55 -2.74 16.01
N SER A 272 -14.38 -3.02 15.41
CA SER A 272 -13.31 -2.02 15.22
C SER A 272 -13.65 -0.94 14.19
N PHE A 273 -14.77 -1.05 13.47
CA PHE A 273 -15.16 -0.06 12.45
C PHE A 273 -15.32 1.34 13.06
N ILE A 274 -16.03 1.42 14.17
CA ILE A 274 -16.23 2.68 14.91
C ILE A 274 -14.88 3.22 15.36
N ALA A 275 -14.06 2.41 16.04
CA ALA A 275 -12.72 2.83 16.45
C ALA A 275 -11.85 3.30 15.27
N LYS A 276 -11.91 2.63 14.12
CA LYS A 276 -11.17 3.02 12.90
C LYS A 276 -11.68 4.31 12.29
N PHE A 277 -13.00 4.48 12.22
CA PHE A 277 -13.61 5.73 11.77
C PHE A 277 -13.20 6.88 12.70
N PHE A 278 -13.35 6.70 14.01
CA PHE A 278 -12.99 7.73 14.98
C PHE A 278 -11.50 8.10 14.89
N VAL A 279 -10.61 7.10 14.87
CA VAL A 279 -9.16 7.34 14.82
C VAL A 279 -8.68 7.83 13.45
N ARG A 280 -9.09 7.23 12.33
CA ARG A 280 -8.52 7.56 11.00
C ARG A 280 -9.23 8.69 10.28
N VAL A 281 -10.49 8.98 10.62
CA VAL A 281 -11.32 9.94 9.88
C VAL A 281 -11.81 11.07 10.78
N PHE A 282 -12.42 10.73 11.93
CA PHE A 282 -13.04 11.73 12.79
C PHE A 282 -12.03 12.66 13.46
N PHE A 283 -10.98 12.14 14.13
CA PHE A 283 -9.97 12.98 14.79
C PHE A 283 -9.21 13.88 13.80
N PRO A 284 -8.65 13.36 12.69
CA PRO A 284 -8.06 14.21 11.65
C PRO A 284 -9.07 15.17 11.02
N GLY A 285 -10.31 14.72 10.79
CA GLY A 285 -11.37 15.53 10.19
C GLY A 285 -11.81 16.70 11.08
N ILE A 286 -12.00 16.46 12.39
CA ILE A 286 -12.25 17.51 13.38
C ILE A 286 -11.09 18.47 13.41
N PHE A 287 -9.85 17.98 13.42
CA PHE A 287 -8.69 18.84 13.40
C PHE A 287 -8.69 19.75 12.17
N LEU A 288 -8.89 19.21 10.97
CA LEU A 288 -8.97 20.01 9.75
C LEU A 288 -10.15 21.00 9.78
N PHE A 289 -11.30 20.61 10.34
CA PHE A 289 -12.46 21.48 10.52
C PHE A 289 -12.16 22.62 11.49
N VAL A 290 -11.56 22.34 12.65
CA VAL A 290 -11.15 23.33 13.64
C VAL A 290 -10.09 24.26 13.05
N VAL A 291 -9.15 23.74 12.27
CA VAL A 291 -8.13 24.54 11.58
C VAL A 291 -8.74 25.46 10.53
N ALA A 292 -9.67 24.97 9.71
CA ALA A 292 -10.37 25.79 8.74
C ALA A 292 -11.25 26.86 9.42
N GLY A 293 -11.95 26.48 10.49
CA GLY A 293 -12.77 27.38 11.31
C GLY A 293 -11.94 28.43 12.02
N ALA A 294 -10.78 28.08 12.57
CA ALA A 294 -9.85 29.02 13.18
C ALA A 294 -9.19 29.93 12.14
N GLY A 295 -8.94 29.45 10.93
CA GLY A 295 -8.52 30.29 9.80
C GLY A 295 -9.57 31.34 9.44
N PHE A 296 -10.85 30.95 9.39
CA PHE A 296 -11.97 31.85 9.11
C PHE A 296 -12.25 32.82 10.26
N ALA A 297 -12.24 32.33 11.51
CA ALA A 297 -12.45 33.13 12.70
C ALA A 297 -11.25 34.04 13.03
N GLY A 298 -10.03 33.65 12.64
CA GLY A 298 -8.83 34.50 12.75
C GLY A 298 -9.01 35.83 12.03
N ALA A 299 -9.67 35.80 10.87
CA ALA A 299 -10.01 36.99 10.10
C ALA A 299 -10.94 37.98 10.84
N SER A 300 -11.66 37.53 11.88
CA SER A 300 -12.57 38.37 12.67
C SER A 300 -12.16 38.55 14.14
N SER A 301 -11.19 37.77 14.64
CA SER A 301 -10.78 37.74 16.06
C SER A 301 -9.41 38.36 16.35
N GLY A 302 -8.71 38.86 15.32
CA GLY A 302 -7.37 39.43 15.45
C GLY A 302 -6.26 38.38 15.60
N LEU A 303 -6.59 37.10 15.41
CA LEU A 303 -5.62 36.02 15.37
C LEU A 303 -5.07 35.90 13.95
N ASP A 304 -3.81 36.29 13.79
CA ASP A 304 -3.16 36.33 12.48
C ASP A 304 -2.85 34.92 11.98
N VAL A 305 -3.14 34.71 10.69
CA VAL A 305 -2.81 33.47 9.97
C VAL A 305 -1.93 33.81 8.78
N ASP A 306 -0.70 33.32 8.81
CA ASP A 306 0.26 33.43 7.75
C ASP A 306 0.24 32.16 6.89
N LEU A 307 -0.43 32.27 5.74
CA LEU A 307 -0.57 31.18 4.76
C LEU A 307 0.76 30.61 4.27
N LEU A 308 1.86 31.35 4.39
CA LEU A 308 3.17 30.90 3.93
C LEU A 308 3.85 29.95 4.92
N SER A 309 3.64 30.14 6.23
CA SER A 309 4.22 29.28 7.28
C SER A 309 3.28 28.14 7.71
N LEU A 310 1.98 28.27 7.42
CA LEU A 310 0.95 27.25 7.66
C LEU A 310 1.31 25.83 7.17
N PRO A 311 1.97 25.61 6.02
CA PRO A 311 2.32 24.26 5.55
C PRO A 311 3.38 23.56 6.41
N GLY A 312 4.19 24.30 7.18
CA GLY A 312 5.33 23.77 7.94
C GLY A 312 4.97 22.58 8.85
N PRO A 313 4.00 22.72 9.77
CA PRO A 313 3.57 21.62 10.63
C PRO A 313 3.07 20.38 9.86
N PHE A 314 2.33 20.57 8.77
CA PHE A 314 1.85 19.46 7.93
C PHE A 314 3.00 18.70 7.25
N LEU A 315 4.01 19.43 6.75
CA LEU A 315 5.21 18.82 6.19
C LEU A 315 5.97 18.02 7.25
N CYS A 316 6.06 18.50 8.49
CA CYS A 316 6.67 17.75 9.60
C CYS A 316 5.94 16.42 9.86
N VAL A 317 4.60 16.45 9.91
CA VAL A 317 3.80 15.23 10.04
C VAL A 317 4.05 14.27 8.87
N GLY A 318 4.07 14.79 7.64
CA GLY A 318 4.38 14.00 6.44
C GLY A 318 5.73 13.31 6.50
N VAL A 319 6.79 14.04 6.89
CA VAL A 319 8.14 13.50 7.11
C VAL A 319 8.08 12.36 8.13
N LEU A 320 7.49 12.59 9.30
CA LEU A 320 7.43 11.55 10.35
C LEU A 320 6.66 10.31 9.89
N LEU A 321 5.56 10.45 9.13
CA LEU A 321 4.80 9.31 8.61
C LEU A 321 5.61 8.49 7.59
N VAL A 322 6.38 9.16 6.72
CA VAL A 322 7.27 8.49 5.77
C VAL A 322 8.35 7.72 6.54
N PHE A 323 9.06 8.37 7.46
CA PHE A 323 10.14 7.74 8.21
C PHE A 323 9.68 6.64 9.16
N LYS A 324 8.41 6.61 9.57
CA LYS A 324 7.83 5.47 10.28
C LYS A 324 7.93 4.18 9.47
N HIS A 325 7.74 4.26 8.14
CA HIS A 325 7.87 3.10 7.26
C HIS A 325 9.34 2.80 6.95
N LEU A 326 10.14 3.83 6.65
CA LEU A 326 11.55 3.66 6.25
C LEU A 326 12.46 3.16 7.38
N LEU A 327 12.13 3.43 8.65
CA LEU A 327 12.93 2.97 9.80
C LEU A 327 12.70 1.50 10.15
N ARG A 328 11.74 0.84 9.50
CA ARG A 328 11.53 -0.60 9.64
C ARG A 328 12.56 -1.35 8.82
N VAL A 329 13.36 -2.18 9.48
CA VAL A 329 14.46 -2.94 8.89
C VAL A 329 14.36 -4.42 9.24
N ARG A 330 15.08 -5.26 8.51
CA ARG A 330 15.29 -6.68 8.87
C ARG A 330 16.30 -6.80 9.99
N THR A 331 16.10 -7.79 10.86
CA THR A 331 17.17 -8.28 11.74
C THR A 331 18.18 -9.09 10.92
N GLU A 332 19.29 -9.51 11.52
CA GLU A 332 20.25 -10.35 10.81
C GLU A 332 19.61 -11.66 10.34
N GLU A 333 18.85 -12.35 11.21
CA GLU A 333 18.10 -13.55 10.84
C GLU A 333 17.10 -13.29 9.70
N GLY A 334 16.35 -12.19 9.78
CA GLY A 334 15.42 -11.79 8.73
C GLY A 334 16.12 -11.47 7.40
N ALA A 335 17.32 -10.87 7.45
CA ALA A 335 18.13 -10.60 6.28
C ALA A 335 18.67 -11.89 5.65
N ARG A 336 19.17 -12.84 6.45
CA ARG A 336 19.62 -14.16 5.95
C ARG A 336 18.50 -14.94 5.29
N LEU A 337 17.32 -14.95 5.91
CA LEU A 337 16.17 -15.61 5.30
C LEU A 337 15.76 -14.91 4.00
N ASN A 338 15.75 -13.59 3.97
CA ASN A 338 15.48 -12.83 2.75
C ASN A 338 16.51 -13.08 1.65
N GLU A 339 17.79 -13.23 1.98
CA GLU A 339 18.85 -13.62 1.04
C GLU A 339 18.57 -15.00 0.43
N SER A 340 18.13 -15.99 1.24
CA SER A 340 17.74 -17.30 0.70
C SER A 340 16.51 -17.20 -0.22
N ILE A 341 15.53 -16.37 0.14
CA ILE A 341 14.35 -16.12 -0.70
C ILE A 341 14.75 -15.44 -2.02
N GLU A 342 15.68 -14.48 -1.98
CA GLU A 342 16.18 -13.82 -3.19
C GLU A 342 17.05 -14.77 -4.03
N GLY A 343 17.77 -15.70 -3.41
CA GLY A 343 18.48 -16.78 -4.10
C GLY A 343 17.54 -17.69 -4.87
N LEU A 344 16.39 -18.05 -4.27
CA LEU A 344 15.34 -18.77 -4.97
C LEU A 344 14.77 -17.94 -6.12
N ARG A 345 14.52 -16.65 -5.90
CA ARG A 345 14.05 -15.75 -6.95
C ARG A 345 15.03 -15.70 -8.12
N MET A 346 16.32 -15.58 -7.82
CA MET A 346 17.40 -15.56 -8.81
C MET A 346 17.33 -16.81 -9.69
N PHE A 347 17.15 -18.00 -9.12
CA PHE A 347 16.96 -19.24 -9.89
C PHE A 347 15.69 -19.21 -10.76
N ILE A 348 14.56 -18.75 -10.22
CA ILE A 348 13.29 -18.69 -10.94
C ILE A 348 13.35 -17.69 -12.12
N THR A 349 14.00 -16.56 -11.94
CA THR A 349 14.12 -15.50 -12.96
C THR A 349 15.32 -15.68 -13.90
N ALA A 350 16.25 -16.59 -13.59
CA ALA A 350 17.45 -16.76 -14.38
C ALA A 350 17.12 -17.30 -15.79
N ALA A 351 17.54 -16.54 -16.80
CA ALA A 351 17.39 -16.88 -18.21
C ALA A 351 18.49 -17.84 -18.72
N GLU A 352 19.66 -17.90 -18.07
CA GLU A 352 20.81 -18.68 -18.52
C GLU A 352 20.71 -20.16 -18.11
N LYS A 353 19.93 -20.93 -18.87
CA LYS A 353 19.79 -22.39 -18.71
C LYS A 353 21.15 -23.11 -18.61
N HIS A 354 22.08 -22.79 -19.50
CA HIS A 354 23.38 -23.46 -19.59
C HIS A 354 24.30 -23.21 -18.38
N ARG A 355 24.21 -22.02 -17.77
CA ARG A 355 25.02 -21.67 -16.59
C ARG A 355 24.51 -22.34 -15.31
N LEU A 356 23.20 -22.60 -15.23
CA LEU A 356 22.57 -23.33 -14.14
C LEU A 356 22.78 -24.85 -14.25
N GLU A 357 22.82 -25.39 -15.47
CA GLU A 357 23.17 -26.80 -15.72
C GLU A 357 24.56 -27.15 -15.15
N MET A 358 25.52 -26.22 -15.21
CA MET A 358 26.84 -26.37 -14.59
C MET A 358 26.81 -26.37 -13.05
N LEU A 359 25.73 -25.91 -12.42
CA LEU A 359 25.56 -25.83 -10.96
C LEU A 359 24.77 -27.00 -10.36
N SER A 360 24.59 -28.09 -11.11
CA SER A 360 23.76 -29.25 -10.71
C SER A 360 22.30 -28.87 -10.44
N ALA A 361 21.73 -27.97 -11.27
CA ALA A 361 20.32 -27.64 -11.19
C ALA A 361 19.42 -28.90 -11.37
N PRO A 362 18.29 -28.99 -10.66
CA PRO A 362 17.35 -30.10 -10.82
C PRO A 362 16.81 -30.15 -12.25
N SER A 363 16.47 -31.36 -12.72
CA SER A 363 15.91 -31.56 -14.05
C SER A 363 14.60 -30.81 -14.23
N GLU A 364 14.43 -30.19 -15.41
CA GLU A 364 13.23 -29.46 -15.78
C GLU A 364 12.07 -30.44 -16.00
N THR A 365 11.31 -30.67 -14.94
CA THR A 365 10.16 -31.59 -14.93
C THR A 365 8.87 -30.82 -14.63
N PRO A 366 7.69 -31.30 -15.09
CA PRO A 366 6.41 -30.70 -14.71
C PRO A 366 6.22 -30.63 -13.17
N GLN A 367 6.78 -31.58 -12.42
CA GLN A 367 6.74 -31.60 -10.96
C GLN A 367 7.55 -30.45 -10.34
N LEU A 368 8.71 -30.11 -10.91
CA LEU A 368 9.48 -28.95 -10.50
C LEU A 368 8.72 -27.65 -10.77
N PHE A 369 8.06 -27.55 -11.93
CA PHE A 369 7.20 -26.41 -12.27
C PHE A 369 6.12 -26.23 -11.21
N GLU A 370 5.36 -27.29 -10.90
CA GLU A 370 4.31 -27.29 -9.88
C GLU A 370 4.85 -26.85 -8.52
N THR A 371 5.93 -27.47 -8.05
CA THR A 371 6.49 -27.24 -6.70
C THR A 371 6.91 -25.78 -6.49
N LEU A 372 7.49 -25.14 -7.52
CA LEU A 372 7.99 -23.77 -7.42
C LEU A 372 7.01 -22.70 -7.89
N LEU A 373 5.92 -23.06 -8.56
CA LEU A 373 4.89 -22.11 -9.02
C LEU A 373 4.34 -21.19 -7.91
N PRO A 374 4.03 -21.68 -6.69
CA PRO A 374 3.56 -20.81 -5.60
C PRO A 374 4.60 -19.76 -5.20
N TYR A 375 5.89 -20.13 -5.19
CA TYR A 375 6.99 -19.21 -4.87
C TYR A 375 7.24 -18.24 -6.01
N ALA A 376 7.19 -18.69 -7.26
CA ALA A 376 7.28 -17.82 -8.43
C ALA A 376 6.14 -16.78 -8.41
N PHE A 377 4.92 -17.19 -8.06
CA PHE A 377 3.78 -16.29 -7.85
C PHE A 377 4.03 -15.30 -6.70
N ALA A 378 4.48 -15.79 -5.54
CA ALA A 378 4.79 -14.96 -4.37
C ALA A 378 5.87 -13.90 -4.65
N LEU A 379 6.85 -14.24 -5.50
CA LEU A 379 8.03 -13.43 -5.81
C LEU A 379 7.85 -12.54 -7.05
N ASP A 380 6.63 -12.50 -7.63
CA ASP A 380 6.28 -11.75 -8.84
C ASP A 380 7.07 -12.20 -10.09
N ALA A 381 7.34 -13.50 -10.20
CA ALA A 381 8.12 -14.13 -11.28
C ALA A 381 7.40 -15.30 -11.97
N ALA A 382 6.08 -15.47 -11.76
CA ALA A 382 5.30 -16.59 -12.30
C ALA A 382 5.28 -16.66 -13.83
N GLU A 383 5.18 -15.51 -14.51
CA GLU A 383 5.22 -15.45 -15.98
C GLU A 383 6.59 -15.88 -16.53
N THR A 384 7.67 -15.36 -15.97
CA THR A 384 9.04 -15.77 -16.32
C THR A 384 9.25 -17.27 -16.09
N TRP A 385 8.75 -17.78 -14.97
CA TRP A 385 8.81 -19.22 -14.66
C TRP A 385 8.03 -20.07 -15.67
N ALA A 386 6.81 -19.65 -16.03
CA ALA A 386 5.99 -20.34 -17.01
C ALA A 386 6.61 -20.33 -18.41
N ASN A 387 7.21 -19.20 -18.83
CA ASN A 387 7.94 -19.10 -20.10
C ASN A 387 9.05 -20.15 -20.19
N ARG A 388 9.81 -20.36 -19.12
CA ARG A 388 10.90 -21.35 -19.06
C ARG A 388 10.40 -22.78 -19.25
N PHE A 389 9.23 -23.12 -18.69
CA PHE A 389 8.69 -24.47 -18.71
C PHE A 389 7.74 -24.76 -19.87
N GLN A 390 7.41 -23.78 -20.71
CA GLN A 390 6.39 -23.91 -21.76
C GLN A 390 6.62 -25.13 -22.68
N SER A 391 7.86 -25.34 -23.15
CA SER A 391 8.20 -26.48 -24.02
C SER A 391 8.12 -27.83 -23.28
N VAL A 392 8.55 -27.86 -22.02
CA VAL A 392 8.51 -29.06 -21.16
C VAL A 392 7.07 -29.46 -20.85
N LEU A 393 6.21 -28.49 -20.51
CA LEU A 393 4.80 -28.73 -20.20
C LEU A 393 4.03 -29.19 -21.45
N ALA A 394 4.33 -28.59 -22.61
CA ALA A 394 3.76 -29.01 -23.89
C ALA A 394 4.17 -30.44 -24.26
N ALA A 395 5.46 -30.77 -24.15
CA ALA A 395 5.97 -32.11 -24.44
C ALA A 395 5.39 -33.18 -23.51
N ALA A 396 5.13 -32.83 -22.25
CA ALA A 396 4.58 -33.75 -21.25
C ALA A 396 3.04 -33.85 -21.27
N ASN A 397 2.33 -33.11 -22.14
CA ASN A 397 0.87 -32.96 -22.10
C ASN A 397 0.37 -32.67 -20.67
N TYR A 398 1.04 -31.74 -20.00
CA TYR A 398 0.83 -31.48 -18.58
C TYR A 398 -0.60 -31.05 -18.27
N THR A 399 -1.22 -31.73 -17.29
CA THR A 399 -2.56 -31.43 -16.79
C THR A 399 -2.52 -31.28 -15.27
N PRO A 400 -2.63 -30.05 -14.73
CA PRO A 400 -2.59 -29.82 -13.28
C PRO A 400 -3.81 -30.46 -12.60
N SER A 401 -3.57 -31.33 -11.61
CA SER A 401 -4.65 -31.91 -10.81
C SER A 401 -5.36 -30.90 -9.90
N TRP A 402 -4.65 -29.80 -9.57
CA TRP A 402 -5.06 -28.78 -8.62
C TRP A 402 -5.80 -27.59 -9.26
N TYR A 403 -5.82 -27.49 -10.60
CA TYR A 403 -6.46 -26.40 -11.33
C TYR A 403 -7.45 -26.94 -12.35
N ARG A 404 -8.67 -26.42 -12.33
CA ARG A 404 -9.73 -26.74 -13.29
C ARG A 404 -10.15 -25.44 -13.97
N GLY A 405 -9.65 -25.22 -15.17
CA GLY A 405 -9.94 -24.05 -15.99
C GLY A 405 -9.62 -24.32 -17.46
N ASP A 406 -9.30 -23.28 -18.22
CA ASP A 406 -8.85 -23.45 -19.60
C ASP A 406 -7.37 -23.89 -19.64
N LEU A 407 -7.17 -25.22 -19.69
CA LEU A 407 -5.84 -25.85 -19.67
C LEU A 407 -4.99 -25.52 -20.91
N ASN A 408 -5.62 -25.28 -22.06
CA ASN A 408 -4.90 -24.92 -23.28
C ASN A 408 -4.24 -23.54 -23.15
N THR A 409 -4.89 -22.64 -22.40
CA THR A 409 -4.34 -21.33 -22.08
C THR A 409 -3.31 -21.44 -20.95
N PHE A 410 -3.60 -22.20 -19.89
CA PHE A 410 -2.78 -22.27 -18.66
C PHE A 410 -1.38 -22.89 -18.83
N THR A 411 -1.12 -23.64 -19.91
CA THR A 411 0.23 -24.18 -20.20
C THR A 411 1.15 -23.16 -20.90
N THR A 412 0.64 -21.98 -21.23
CA THR A 412 1.42 -20.87 -21.81
C THR A 412 1.75 -19.82 -20.76
N ALA A 413 2.84 -19.08 -20.94
CA ALA A 413 3.19 -18.01 -20.01
C ALA A 413 2.13 -16.91 -19.93
N ALA A 414 1.53 -16.56 -21.08
CA ALA A 414 0.42 -15.60 -21.13
C ALA A 414 -0.78 -16.09 -20.32
N GLY A 415 -1.09 -17.39 -20.37
CA GLY A 415 -2.17 -17.97 -19.57
C GLY A 415 -1.87 -18.04 -18.08
N VAL A 416 -0.63 -18.38 -17.69
CA VAL A 416 -0.20 -18.30 -16.29
C VAL A 416 -0.31 -16.86 -15.81
N ALA A 417 0.17 -15.86 -16.58
CA ALA A 417 0.04 -14.45 -16.24
C ALA A 417 -1.44 -14.03 -16.06
N ALA A 418 -2.32 -14.44 -16.98
CA ALA A 418 -3.76 -14.18 -16.88
C ALA A 418 -4.38 -14.81 -15.62
N PHE A 419 -4.04 -16.08 -15.32
CA PHE A 419 -4.45 -16.75 -14.09
C PHE A 419 -3.94 -16.00 -12.86
N THR A 420 -2.65 -15.64 -12.80
CA THR A 420 -2.06 -14.97 -11.64
C THR A 420 -2.77 -13.64 -11.34
N SER A 421 -3.08 -12.87 -12.39
CA SER A 421 -3.81 -11.60 -12.30
C SER A 421 -5.25 -11.80 -11.86
N GLY A 422 -5.99 -12.71 -12.52
CA GLY A 422 -7.38 -13.00 -12.20
C GLY A 422 -7.57 -13.57 -10.79
N PHE A 423 -6.73 -14.54 -10.41
CA PHE A 423 -6.75 -15.16 -9.08
C PHE A 423 -6.42 -14.14 -7.99
N SER A 424 -5.37 -13.32 -8.19
CA SER A 424 -5.04 -12.23 -7.25
C SER A 424 -6.18 -11.22 -7.15
N GLY A 425 -6.86 -10.89 -8.25
CA GLY A 425 -8.02 -10.00 -8.28
C GLY A 425 -9.22 -10.55 -7.51
N ALA A 426 -9.53 -11.83 -7.68
CA ALA A 426 -10.62 -12.51 -6.96
C ALA A 426 -10.36 -12.58 -5.45
N VAL A 427 -9.13 -12.93 -5.06
CA VAL A 427 -8.70 -12.85 -3.65
C VAL A 427 -8.84 -11.44 -3.12
N SER A 428 -8.35 -10.43 -3.84
CA SER A 428 -8.44 -9.01 -3.43
C SER A 428 -9.89 -8.55 -3.25
N SER A 429 -10.82 -9.02 -4.09
CA SER A 429 -12.24 -8.73 -3.96
C SER A 429 -12.84 -9.35 -2.68
N GLY A 430 -12.34 -10.52 -2.29
CA GLY A 430 -12.71 -11.21 -1.05
C GLY A 430 -12.07 -10.60 0.20
N THR A 431 -10.88 -10.00 0.13
CA THR A 431 -10.16 -9.45 1.29
C THR A 431 -10.48 -7.97 1.57
N ARG A 432 -10.91 -7.19 0.58
CA ARG A 432 -11.19 -5.75 0.73
C ARG A 432 -12.65 -5.47 1.14
N SER A 433 -12.86 -4.44 1.95
CA SER A 433 -14.20 -3.94 2.31
C SER A 433 -14.70 -2.90 1.31
N SER A 434 -15.99 -2.92 0.95
CA SER A 434 -16.66 -1.96 0.06
C SER A 434 -16.88 -0.56 0.69
N GLY A 435 -16.00 -0.11 1.59
CA GLY A 435 -16.22 1.10 2.39
C GLY A 435 -14.93 1.79 2.89
N SER A 436 -13.84 1.68 2.15
CA SER A 436 -12.63 2.48 2.39
C SER A 436 -12.12 3.05 1.06
N GLY A 437 -12.75 4.13 0.61
CA GLY A 437 -12.12 5.04 -0.34
C GLY A 437 -10.94 5.72 0.36
N GLY A 438 -9.72 5.42 -0.08
CA GLY A 438 -8.52 6.03 0.46
C GLY A 438 -7.25 5.24 0.10
N SER A 439 -6.40 5.87 -0.71
CA SER A 439 -5.08 5.44 -1.20
C SER A 439 -5.04 4.25 -2.16
N GLY A 440 -5.30 4.53 -3.43
CA GLY A 440 -4.61 3.82 -4.49
C GLY A 440 -3.13 4.23 -4.45
N SER A 441 -2.26 3.33 -4.03
CA SER A 441 -0.85 3.44 -4.37
C SER A 441 -0.69 2.81 -5.75
N SER A 442 -0.74 3.64 -6.78
CA SER A 442 -0.20 3.30 -8.09
C SER A 442 1.30 3.10 -7.91
N GLY A 443 1.71 1.86 -7.65
CA GLY A 443 3.09 1.45 -7.75
C GLY A 443 3.54 1.58 -9.21
N GLY A 444 3.98 2.78 -9.57
CA GLY A 444 4.69 3.02 -10.81
C GLY A 444 5.96 2.17 -10.81
N GLY A 445 6.08 1.31 -11.81
CA GLY A 445 7.27 0.51 -12.03
C GLY A 445 8.49 1.42 -12.20
N GLY A 446 9.37 1.39 -11.20
CA GLY A 446 10.72 1.92 -11.33
C GLY A 446 11.58 0.92 -12.07
N GLY A 447 11.70 1.08 -13.39
CA GLY A 447 12.71 0.41 -14.20
C GLY A 447 14.10 0.90 -13.80
N GLY A 448 14.77 0.14 -12.94
CA GLY A 448 16.18 0.34 -12.58
C GLY A 448 17.07 -0.32 -13.62
N GLY A 449 17.31 0.37 -14.74
CA GLY A 449 18.37 0.05 -15.68
C GLY A 449 19.72 0.47 -15.09
N GLY A 450 20.28 -0.37 -14.23
CA GLY A 450 21.66 -0.26 -13.77
C GLY A 450 22.60 -0.90 -14.78
N GLY A 451 22.99 -0.15 -15.80
CA GLY A 451 24.14 -0.49 -16.64
C GLY A 451 25.40 -0.49 -15.77
N ARG A 452 25.93 -1.68 -15.49
CA ARG A 452 27.28 -1.88 -14.97
C ARG A 452 28.14 -2.45 -16.08
N GLY A 453 29.31 -1.84 -16.24
CA GLY A 453 30.48 -2.37 -16.93
C GLY A 453 30.57 -1.95 -18.38
N TRP A 454 31.55 -1.10 -18.68
CA TRP A 454 32.90 -1.61 -18.95
C TRP A 454 33.86 -1.04 -17.91
#